data_AF-A0A416RD74-F1
#
_entry.id   AF-A0A416RD74-F1
#
_cell.length_a   1.000
_cell.length_b   1.000
_cell.length_c   1.000
_cell.angle_alpha   90.00
_cell.angle_beta   90.00
_cell.angle_gamma   90.00
#
_symmetry.space_group_name_H-M   'P 1'
#
loop_
_entity.id
_entity.type
_entity.pdbx_description
1 polymer ?
#
loop_
_entity_poly.entity_id
_entity_poly.type
_entity_poly.pdbx_seq_one_letter_code
_entity_poly.pdbx_strand_id
1 'polypeptide(L)'
;MKNERGKLVLGALGLLAGLLLIGCALVLGDRLPGSIIGLMCGCGGALGGVGGTALLIPLLMRSMSPEERREAERAEYDERVVLIREKAAQSSFYWTLCLLWVPFVVALMQGSLLWMILSTGAVVLHNVFYLVNLARWDRRL
;
A
#
# COMPACT_ATOMS: atom_id res chain seq x y z
N MET A 1 -11.08 19.49 11.90
CA MET A 1 -9.88 20.24 11.44
C MET A 1 -8.55 19.78 12.05
N LYS A 2 -8.36 19.70 13.39
CA LYS A 2 -7.07 19.30 14.00
C LYS A 2 -6.59 17.89 13.61
N ASN A 3 -7.53 16.96 13.41
CA ASN A 3 -7.25 15.57 13.03
C ASN A 3 -6.80 15.41 11.56
N GLU A 4 -7.31 16.25 10.64
CA GLU A 4 -6.93 16.19 9.23
C GLU A 4 -5.51 16.71 8.97
N ARG A 5 -5.14 17.81 9.63
CA ARG A 5 -3.75 18.31 9.58
C ARG A 5 -2.76 17.25 10.10
N GLY A 6 -3.09 16.54 11.17
CA GLY A 6 -2.26 15.47 11.70
C GLY A 6 -2.02 14.34 10.69
N LYS A 7 -3.07 13.89 9.99
CA LYS A 7 -2.97 12.87 8.94
C LYS A 7 -2.11 13.32 7.75
N LEU A 8 -2.27 14.57 7.33
CA LEU A 8 -1.44 15.14 6.25
C LEU A 8 0.03 15.24 6.65
N VAL A 9 0.32 15.68 7.88
CA VAL A 9 1.69 15.72 8.40
C VAL A 9 2.28 14.31 8.46
N LEU A 10 1.52 13.32 8.93
CA LEU A 10 1.97 11.94 8.97
C LEU A 10 2.24 11.39 7.57
N GLY A 11 1.37 11.69 6.60
CA GLY A 11 1.56 11.34 5.19
C GLY A 11 2.83 11.97 4.60
N ALA A 12 3.08 13.26 4.87
CA ALA A 12 4.28 13.95 4.44
C ALA A 12 5.55 13.39 5.07
N LEU A 13 5.52 13.07 6.36
CA LEU A 13 6.63 12.40 7.05
C LEU A 13 6.89 11.01 6.46
N GLY A 14 5.84 10.23 6.18
CA GLY A 14 5.97 8.93 5.53
C GLY A 14 6.59 9.03 4.14
N LEU A 15 6.14 9.99 3.32
CA LEU A 15 6.70 10.22 1.99
C LEU A 15 8.16 10.66 2.06
N LEU A 16 8.49 11.61 2.95
CA LEU A 16 9.87 12.07 3.13
C LEU A 16 10.78 10.94 3.63
N ALA A 17 10.34 10.15 4.61
CA ALA A 17 11.08 8.99 5.09
C ALA A 17 11.30 7.97 3.98
N GLY A 18 10.28 7.72 3.14
CA GLY A 18 10.38 6.83 1.99
C GLY A 18 11.40 7.30 0.96
N LEU A 19 11.34 8.58 0.59
CA LEU A 19 12.28 9.22 -0.34
C LEU A 19 13.72 9.23 0.21
N LEU A 20 13.89 9.52 1.50
CA LEU A 20 15.20 9.48 2.15
C LEU A 20 15.78 8.07 2.17
N LEU A 21 14.97 7.05 2.46
CA LEU A 21 15.42 5.65 2.43
C LEU A 21 15.90 5.23 1.04
N ILE A 22 15.14 5.58 -0.01
CA ILE A 22 15.53 5.30 -1.40
C ILE A 22 16.78 6.11 -1.77
N GLY A 23 16.84 7.39 -1.41
CA GLY A 23 18.00 8.24 -1.66
C GLY A 23 19.28 7.70 -1.01
N CYS A 24 19.20 7.27 0.25
CA CYS A 24 20.30 6.61 0.95
C CYS A 24 20.71 5.31 0.25
N ALA A 25 19.76 4.51 -0.22
CA ALA A 25 20.04 3.27 -0.94
C ALA A 25 20.81 3.51 -2.25
N LEU A 26 20.48 4.60 -2.97
CA LEU A 26 21.18 4.99 -4.20
C LEU A 26 22.60 5.51 -3.91
N VAL A 27 22.80 6.30 -2.85
CA VAL A 27 24.11 6.86 -2.50
C VAL A 27 25.05 5.81 -1.90
N LEU A 28 24.51 4.87 -1.12
CA LEU A 28 25.29 3.84 -0.42
C LEU A 28 25.41 2.53 -1.21
N GLY A 29 24.97 2.52 -2.48
CA GLY A 29 24.80 1.31 -3.29
C GLY A 29 26.01 0.37 -3.33
N ASP A 30 27.22 0.90 -3.45
CA ASP A 30 28.42 0.06 -3.50
C ASP A 30 28.99 -0.29 -2.11
N ARG A 31 28.46 0.33 -1.05
CA ARG A 31 28.97 0.20 0.33
C ARG A 31 28.18 -0.78 1.17
N LEU A 32 27.00 -1.20 0.71
CA LEU A 32 26.10 -2.07 1.46
C LEU A 32 25.82 -3.36 0.67
N PRO A 33 25.60 -4.49 1.37
CA PRO A 33 25.08 -5.70 0.75
C PRO A 33 23.78 -5.43 -0.04
N GLY A 34 23.65 -6.05 -1.21
CA GLY A 34 22.47 -5.88 -2.07
C GLY A 34 21.13 -6.22 -1.40
N SER A 35 21.13 -7.13 -0.42
CA SER A 35 19.94 -7.45 0.40
C SER A 35 19.47 -6.26 1.25
N ILE A 36 20.40 -5.49 1.83
CA ILE A 36 20.09 -4.32 2.66
C ILE A 36 19.57 -3.20 1.76
N ILE A 37 20.20 -2.98 0.61
CA ILE A 37 19.75 -2.01 -0.40
C ILE A 37 18.32 -2.35 -0.86
N GLY A 38 18.06 -3.64 -1.15
CA GLY A 38 16.73 -4.11 -1.50
C GLY A 38 15.69 -3.84 -0.41
N LEU A 39 16.04 -4.05 0.87
CA LEU A 39 15.14 -3.76 1.99
C LEU A 39 14.87 -2.25 2.11
N MET A 40 15.89 -1.42 1.98
CA MET A 40 15.75 0.04 2.00
C MET A 40 14.84 0.54 0.88
N CYS A 41 15.02 0.03 -0.34
CA CYS A 41 14.15 0.35 -1.47
C CYS A 41 12.71 -0.16 -1.25
N GLY A 42 12.54 -1.38 -0.74
CA GLY A 42 11.22 -1.95 -0.46
C GLY A 42 10.45 -1.19 0.61
N CYS A 43 11.07 -0.92 1.76
CA CYS A 43 10.48 -0.10 2.82
C CYS A 43 10.26 1.34 2.35
N GLY A 44 11.21 1.91 1.61
CA GLY A 44 11.11 3.25 1.06
C GLY A 44 9.93 3.40 0.09
N GLY A 45 9.73 2.42 -0.80
CA GLY A 45 8.59 2.36 -1.71
C GLY A 45 7.25 2.21 -0.98
N ALA A 46 7.18 1.36 0.04
CA ALA A 46 5.97 1.21 0.86
C ALA A 46 5.59 2.49 1.59
N LEU A 47 6.55 3.14 2.25
CA LEU A 47 6.35 4.42 2.93
C LEU A 47 6.01 5.55 1.95
N GLY A 48 6.69 5.61 0.81
CA GLY A 48 6.42 6.55 -0.26
C GLY A 48 5.02 6.38 -0.86
N GLY A 49 4.57 5.14 -1.07
CA GLY A 49 3.23 4.84 -1.57
C GLY A 49 2.13 5.25 -0.61
N VAL A 50 2.25 4.86 0.68
CA VAL A 50 1.26 5.22 1.71
C VAL A 50 1.27 6.73 1.98
N GLY A 51 2.45 7.33 2.12
CA GLY A 51 2.59 8.76 2.37
C GLY A 51 2.14 9.61 1.18
N GLY A 52 2.51 9.20 -0.03
CA GLY A 52 2.14 9.87 -1.28
C GLY A 52 0.63 9.84 -1.53
N THR A 53 -0.02 8.68 -1.36
CA THR A 53 -1.48 8.57 -1.53
C THR A 53 -2.24 9.39 -0.49
N ALA A 54 -1.77 9.44 0.76
CA ALA A 54 -2.36 10.27 1.82
C ALA A 54 -2.32 11.78 1.52
N LEU A 55 -1.40 12.24 0.67
CA LEU A 55 -1.29 13.63 0.22
C LEU A 55 -1.99 13.88 -1.12
N LEU A 56 -1.88 12.95 -2.06
CA LEU A 56 -2.45 13.07 -3.40
C LEU A 56 -3.97 13.05 -3.39
N ILE A 57 -4.60 12.16 -2.61
CA ILE A 57 -6.07 12.04 -2.58
C ILE A 57 -6.73 13.35 -2.14
N PRO A 58 -6.34 14.00 -1.02
CA PRO A 58 -6.89 15.29 -0.64
C PRO A 58 -6.64 16.40 -1.65
N LEU A 59 -5.49 16.37 -2.33
CA LEU A 59 -5.15 17.35 -3.35
C LEU A 59 -6.06 17.19 -4.58
N LEU A 60 -6.30 15.96 -5.02
CA LEU A 60 -7.21 15.63 -6.11
C LEU A 60 -8.66 16.02 -5.79
N MET A 61 -9.10 15.76 -4.56
CA MET A 61 -10.44 16.16 -4.10
C MET A 61 -10.62 17.68 -4.10
N ARG A 62 -9.56 18.44 -3.81
CA ARG A 62 -9.59 19.91 -3.87
C ARG A 62 -9.65 20.45 -5.29
N SER A 63 -9.06 19.76 -6.27
CA SER A 63 -9.10 20.18 -7.68
C SER A 63 -10.42 19.85 -8.37
N MET A 64 -11.24 18.95 -7.82
CA MET A 64 -12.55 18.62 -8.39
C MET A 64 -13.52 19.80 -8.36
N SER A 65 -14.29 19.93 -9.44
CA SER A 65 -15.38 20.89 -9.57
C SER A 65 -16.52 20.56 -8.59
N PRO A 66 -17.41 21.52 -8.27
CA PRO A 66 -18.56 21.27 -7.39
C PRO A 66 -19.51 20.19 -7.92
N GLU A 67 -19.60 20.04 -9.25
CA GLU A 67 -20.44 19.03 -9.91
C GLU A 67 -19.83 17.63 -9.75
N GLU A 68 -18.54 17.48 -10.03
CA GLU A 68 -17.80 16.23 -9.86
C GLU A 68 -17.85 15.72 -8.41
N ARG A 69 -17.79 16.62 -7.43
CA ARG A 69 -17.92 16.25 -6.01
C ARG A 69 -19.30 15.70 -5.69
N ARG A 70 -20.37 16.33 -6.18
CA ARG A 70 -21.75 15.86 -5.99
C ARG A 70 -22.01 14.53 -6.68
N GLU A 71 -21.32 14.26 -7.79
CA GLU A 71 -21.38 12.96 -8.46
C GLU A 71 -20.62 11.89 -7.67
N ALA A 72 -19.43 12.21 -7.15
CA ALA A 72 -18.66 11.31 -6.30
C ALA A 72 -19.42 10.93 -5.02
N GLU A 73 -20.06 11.91 -4.35
CA GLU A 73 -20.90 11.67 -3.17
C GLU A 73 -22.11 10.78 -3.49
N ARG A 74 -22.77 11.00 -4.64
CA ARG A 74 -23.88 10.13 -5.08
C ARG A 74 -23.40 8.71 -5.38
N ALA A 75 -22.25 8.58 -6.04
CA ALA A 75 -21.64 7.30 -6.36
C ALA A 75 -21.19 6.52 -5.11
N GLU A 76 -20.97 7.18 -3.98
CA GLU A 76 -20.57 6.52 -2.73
C GLU A 76 -21.67 5.61 -2.16
N TYR A 77 -22.93 5.95 -2.40
CA TYR A 77 -24.11 5.25 -1.88
C TYR A 77 -24.89 4.46 -2.95
N ASP A 78 -24.53 4.61 -4.23
CA ASP A 78 -25.17 3.86 -5.32
C ASP A 78 -24.85 2.36 -5.18
N GLU A 79 -25.91 1.54 -5.08
CA GLU A 79 -25.82 0.08 -4.95
C GLU A 79 -24.93 -0.56 -6.02
N ARG A 80 -25.01 -0.07 -7.27
CA ARG A 80 -24.25 -0.65 -8.39
C ARG A 80 -22.78 -0.34 -8.26
N VAL A 81 -22.47 0.89 -7.86
CA VAL A 81 -21.08 1.34 -7.65
C VAL A 81 -20.47 0.61 -6.46
N VAL A 82 -21.23 0.41 -5.38
CA VAL A 82 -20.79 -0.38 -4.22
C VAL A 82 -20.46 -1.81 -4.64
N LEU A 83 -21.34 -2.49 -5.38
CA LEU A 83 -21.11 -3.85 -5.85
C LEU A 83 -19.89 -3.95 -6.77
N ILE A 84 -19.71 -3.00 -7.69
CA ILE A 84 -18.52 -2.95 -8.56
C ILE A 84 -17.25 -2.78 -7.73
N ARG A 85 -17.25 -1.86 -6.75
CA ARG A 85 -16.11 -1.57 -5.89
C ARG A 85 -15.74 -2.78 -5.04
N GLU A 86 -16.72 -3.46 -4.46
CA GLU A 86 -16.50 -4.69 -3.69
C GLU A 86 -15.92 -5.80 -4.56
N LYS A 87 -16.47 -5.99 -5.77
CA LYS A 87 -15.95 -6.98 -6.72
C LYS A 87 -14.53 -6.66 -7.17
N ALA A 88 -14.25 -5.39 -7.44
CA ALA A 88 -12.91 -4.92 -7.80
C ALA A 88 -11.93 -5.09 -6.65
N ALA A 89 -12.33 -4.80 -5.40
CA ALA A 89 -11.51 -5.00 -4.21
C ALA A 89 -11.21 -6.50 -4.00
N GLN A 90 -12.21 -7.37 -4.13
CA GLN A 90 -12.04 -8.82 -4.03
C GLN A 90 -11.11 -9.35 -5.13
N SER A 91 -11.34 -8.95 -6.39
CA SER A 91 -10.49 -9.36 -7.51
C SER A 91 -9.05 -8.88 -7.34
N SER A 92 -8.87 -7.62 -6.94
CA SER A 92 -7.55 -7.05 -6.65
C SER A 92 -6.86 -7.79 -5.50
N PHE A 93 -7.60 -8.21 -4.48
CA PHE A 93 -7.05 -8.99 -3.38
C PHE A 93 -6.49 -10.35 -3.85
N TYR A 94 -7.20 -11.06 -4.73
CA TYR A 94 -6.69 -12.32 -5.31
C TYR A 94 -5.49 -12.08 -6.22
N TRP A 95 -5.52 -11.06 -7.07
CA TRP A 95 -4.39 -10.72 -7.94
C TRP A 95 -3.14 -10.36 -7.14
N THR A 96 -3.28 -9.53 -6.11
CA THR A 96 -2.17 -9.16 -5.22
C THR A 96 -1.60 -10.37 -4.47
N LEU A 97 -2.44 -11.31 -4.03
CA LEU A 97 -1.97 -12.56 -3.44
C LEU A 97 -1.14 -13.39 -4.44
N CYS A 98 -1.59 -13.52 -5.70
CA CYS A 98 -0.82 -14.19 -6.74
C CYS A 98 0.51 -13.48 -7.02
N LEU A 99 0.51 -12.15 -7.10
CA LEU A 99 1.71 -11.35 -7.35
C LEU A 99 2.72 -11.42 -6.20
N LEU A 100 2.27 -11.58 -4.95
CA LEU A 100 3.14 -11.77 -3.79
C LEU A 100 3.95 -13.07 -3.84
N TRP A 101 3.55 -14.06 -4.65
CA TRP A 101 4.35 -15.28 -4.88
C TRP A 101 5.54 -15.05 -5.81
N VAL A 102 5.48 -14.04 -6.69
CA VAL A 102 6.58 -13.74 -7.62
C VAL A 102 7.91 -13.53 -6.90
N PRO A 103 8.04 -12.64 -5.88
CA PRO A 103 9.30 -12.46 -5.18
C PRO A 103 9.75 -13.73 -4.42
N PHE A 104 8.82 -14.56 -3.96
CA PHE A 104 9.16 -15.85 -3.33
C PHE A 104 9.80 -16.81 -4.34
N VAL A 105 9.21 -16.96 -5.53
CA VAL A 105 9.77 -17.81 -6.60
C VAL A 105 11.13 -17.29 -7.04
N VAL A 106 11.30 -15.98 -7.18
CA VAL A 106 12.60 -15.36 -7.49
C VAL A 106 13.62 -15.66 -6.39
N ALA A 107 13.24 -15.53 -5.11
CA ALA A 107 14.11 -15.83 -3.98
C ALA A 107 14.54 -17.31 -3.93
N LEU A 108 13.64 -18.24 -4.28
CA LEU A 108 13.94 -19.66 -4.42
C LEU A 108 15.00 -19.90 -5.50
N MET A 109 14.83 -19.31 -6.68
CA MET A 109 15.79 -19.44 -7.79
C MET A 109 17.17 -18.88 -7.43
N GLN A 110 17.21 -17.84 -6.59
CA GLN A 110 18.45 -17.23 -6.11
C GLN A 110 19.05 -17.93 -4.87
N GLY A 111 18.35 -18.89 -4.28
CA GLY A 111 18.76 -19.54 -3.03
C GLY A 111 18.81 -18.60 -1.81
N SER A 112 18.08 -17.49 -1.84
CA SER A 112 18.16 -16.45 -0.80
C SER A 112 17.20 -16.70 0.35
N LEU A 113 17.70 -17.21 1.48
CA LEU A 113 16.90 -17.51 2.67
C LEU A 113 16.15 -16.29 3.22
N LEU A 114 16.82 -15.13 3.26
CA LEU A 114 16.21 -13.90 3.76
C LEU A 114 14.97 -13.51 2.95
N TRP A 115 15.08 -13.48 1.61
CA TRP A 115 13.99 -13.07 0.73
C TRP A 115 12.86 -14.11 0.69
N MET A 116 13.18 -15.40 0.87
CA MET A 116 12.16 -16.43 1.06
C MET A 116 11.32 -16.14 2.31
N ILE A 117 11.96 -15.91 3.46
CA ILE A 117 11.27 -15.62 4.73
C ILE A 117 10.41 -14.35 4.62
N LEU A 118 10.96 -13.27 4.06
CA LEU A 118 10.23 -12.01 3.89
C LEU A 118 9.01 -12.17 2.98
N SER A 119 9.15 -12.87 1.87
CA SER A 119 8.05 -13.08 0.92
C SER A 119 6.95 -13.96 1.55
N THR A 120 7.33 -15.04 2.25
CA THR A 120 6.36 -15.84 3.01
C THR A 120 5.66 -15.02 4.09
N GLY A 121 6.41 -14.20 4.83
CA GLY A 121 5.84 -13.29 5.83
C GLY A 121 4.83 -12.31 5.23
N ALA A 122 5.12 -11.74 4.05
CA ALA A 122 4.21 -10.85 3.33
C ALA A 122 2.93 -11.57 2.90
N VAL A 123 3.04 -12.80 2.37
CA VAL A 123 1.88 -13.64 2.01
C VAL A 123 1.02 -13.93 3.24
N VAL A 124 1.63 -14.34 4.36
CA VAL A 124 0.90 -14.62 5.60
C VAL A 124 0.20 -13.36 6.10
N LEU A 125 0.89 -12.22 6.13
CA LEU A 125 0.32 -10.96 6.57
C LEU A 125 -0.87 -10.52 5.69
N HIS A 126 -0.77 -10.68 4.38
CA HIS A 126 -1.85 -10.39 3.44
C HIS A 126 -3.10 -11.23 3.73
N ASN A 127 -2.92 -12.53 4.02
CA ASN A 127 -4.02 -13.42 4.39
C ASN A 127 -4.61 -13.10 5.77
N VAL A 128 -3.77 -12.82 6.77
CA VAL A 128 -4.23 -12.42 8.10
C VAL A 128 -5.02 -11.12 8.04
N PHE A 129 -4.56 -10.15 7.26
CA PHE A 129 -5.29 -8.89 7.04
C PHE A 129 -6.69 -9.14 6.48
N TYR A 130 -6.83 -10.06 5.52
CA TYR A 130 -8.14 -10.45 4.99
C TYR A 130 -9.03 -11.08 6.06
N LEU A 131 -8.52 -12.08 6.80
CA LEU A 131 -9.28 -12.76 7.85
C LEU A 131 -9.73 -11.81 8.97
N VAL A 132 -8.86 -10.89 9.39
CA VAL A 132 -9.19 -9.90 10.42
C VAL A 132 -10.28 -8.95 9.94
N ASN A 133 -10.21 -8.47 8.70
CA ASN A 133 -11.26 -7.58 8.18
C ASN A 133 -12.57 -8.33 7.97
N LEU A 134 -12.54 -9.57 7.48
CA LEU A 134 -13.71 -10.43 7.37
C LEU A 134 -14.39 -10.61 8.73
N ALA A 135 -13.62 -10.97 9.77
CA ALA A 135 -14.14 -11.12 11.14
C ALA A 135 -14.62 -9.80 11.78
N ARG A 136 -14.15 -8.65 11.30
CA ARG A 136 -14.64 -7.33 11.73
C ARG A 136 -15.95 -6.96 11.04
N TRP A 137 -16.12 -7.33 9.78
CA TRP A 137 -17.35 -7.09 9.04
C TRP A 137 -18.46 -8.05 9.47
N ASP A 138 -18.16 -9.31 9.70
CA ASP A 138 -19.10 -10.31 10.23
C ASP A 138 -19.70 -9.85 11.58
N ARG A 139 -18.88 -9.30 12.48
CA ARG A 139 -19.35 -8.72 13.76
C ARG A 139 -20.18 -7.44 13.65
N ARG A 140 -20.27 -6.83 12.47
CA ARG A 140 -21.04 -5.59 12.22
C ARG A 140 -22.35 -5.84 11.48
N LEU A 141 -22.51 -7.02 10.89
CA LEU A 141 -23.75 -7.52 10.28
C LEU A 141 -24.62 -8.19 11.34
#